data_AF-A0A414DHR3-F1
#
_entry.id   AF-A0A414DHR3-F1
#
_cell.length_a   1.000
_cell.length_b   1.000
_cell.length_c   1.000
_cell.angle_alpha   90.00
_cell.angle_beta   90.00
_cell.angle_gamma   90.00
#
_symmetry.space_group_name_H-M   'P 1'
#
loop_
_entity.id
_entity.type
_entity.pdbx_description
1 polymer ?
#
loop_
_entity_poly.entity_id
_entity_poly.type
_entity_poly.pdbx_seq_one_letter_code
_entity_poly.pdbx_strand_id
1 'polypeptide(L)'
;MRIKRLSALLLSALLITSPIGYMTVNGDTIDAKDYSQQVQSVDSAYIGSYIPSSLDSDAPVYVSDIATYAQRNVPSAYPEDVSSYKKEHPSRNQNPYGTCWAFSSIGLEEFDLIAKGQRDSSVDLSELQLIHFTFNSVIDPLGGTKGDYSKYYNNNTNMSYLEKGGNYEYAVKRLSQWVGAVNESDVPYADAQTVYNNGLDNKYAYDYDVAHLQNAYRINVKEQPDVVKQQIMEHGAVGASYTHYYAGENHLNNSYYDMQGIVSSGGGHAVMIVGWDDDYSKDNFATTTKPSNNGAWLIRNS
;
A
#
# COMPACT_ATOMS: atom_id res chain seq x y z
N MET A 1 -48.11 -26.13 -46.69
CA MET A 1 -47.36 -27.26 -46.10
C MET A 1 -45.95 -26.76 -45.75
N ARG A 2 -45.59 -26.76 -44.44
CA ARG A 2 -44.24 -26.59 -43.81
C ARG A 2 -43.35 -25.42 -44.26
N ILE A 3 -43.26 -24.32 -43.50
CA ILE A 3 -42.32 -24.04 -42.39
C ILE A 3 -40.85 -24.38 -42.73
N LYS A 4 -39.98 -23.34 -42.78
CA LYS A 4 -38.68 -23.31 -42.09
C LYS A 4 -38.28 -21.84 -41.81
N ARG A 5 -37.89 -21.62 -40.56
CA ARG A 5 -37.49 -20.36 -39.93
C ARG A 5 -36.07 -19.99 -40.33
N LEU A 6 -35.76 -18.69 -40.39
CA LEU A 6 -34.46 -18.15 -40.02
C LEU A 6 -34.64 -16.72 -39.53
N SER A 7 -34.52 -16.56 -38.22
CA SER A 7 -34.28 -15.30 -37.53
C SER A 7 -32.79 -15.26 -37.23
N ALA A 8 -32.13 -14.12 -37.49
CA ALA A 8 -31.19 -13.46 -36.55
C ALA A 8 -30.28 -12.44 -37.26
N LEU A 9 -29.94 -11.40 -36.48
CA LEU A 9 -28.71 -10.58 -36.50
C LEU A 9 -28.62 -9.41 -37.49
N LEU A 10 -29.04 -8.24 -36.99
CA LEU A 10 -28.43 -6.94 -37.31
C LEU A 10 -27.94 -6.35 -35.97
N LEU A 11 -26.69 -6.62 -35.62
CA LEU A 11 -25.93 -5.79 -34.67
C LEU A 11 -24.83 -5.09 -35.46
N SER A 12 -25.06 -3.82 -35.75
CA SER A 12 -24.02 -2.91 -36.22
C SER A 12 -23.05 -2.61 -35.08
N ALA A 13 -21.78 -2.99 -35.27
CA ALA A 13 -20.68 -2.65 -34.38
C ALA A 13 -20.44 -1.12 -34.40
N LEU A 14 -20.59 -0.46 -33.25
CA LEU A 14 -19.92 0.81 -32.99
C LEU A 14 -18.56 0.47 -32.35
N LEU A 15 -17.49 0.55 -33.14
CA LEU A 15 -16.13 0.62 -32.62
C LEU A 15 -15.90 2.06 -32.16
N ILE A 16 -15.98 2.29 -30.85
CA ILE A 16 -15.48 3.52 -30.23
C ILE A 16 -13.96 3.39 -30.22
N THR A 17 -13.28 4.11 -31.11
CA THR A 17 -11.83 4.26 -31.06
C THR A 17 -11.50 5.28 -29.98
N SER A 18 -11.10 4.83 -28.80
CA SER A 18 -10.37 5.68 -27.86
C SER A 18 -8.97 5.97 -28.43
N PRO A 19 -8.49 7.22 -28.43
CA PRO A 19 -7.13 7.50 -28.82
C PRO A 19 -6.17 6.92 -27.77
N ILE A 20 -5.41 5.90 -28.17
CA ILE A 20 -4.25 5.43 -27.40
C ILE A 20 -3.20 6.54 -27.50
N GLY A 21 -3.06 7.33 -26.44
CA GLY A 21 -1.90 8.19 -26.26
C GLY A 21 -0.70 7.33 -25.91
N TYR A 22 0.29 7.24 -26.80
CA TYR A 22 1.59 6.69 -26.45
C TYR A 22 2.33 7.74 -25.62
N MET A 23 2.54 7.46 -24.32
CA MET A 23 3.56 8.16 -23.54
C MET A 23 4.90 7.49 -23.81
N THR A 24 5.76 8.15 -24.58
CA THR A 24 7.17 7.79 -24.65
C THR A 24 7.84 8.26 -23.36
N VAL A 25 8.09 7.35 -22.42
CA VAL A 25 9.00 7.62 -21.31
C VAL A 25 10.41 7.52 -21.89
N ASN A 26 11.05 8.66 -22.15
CA ASN A 26 12.49 8.67 -22.35
C ASN A 26 13.11 8.25 -21.01
N GLY A 27 13.65 7.03 -20.98
CA GLY A 27 14.46 6.57 -19.87
C GLY A 27 15.76 7.35 -19.85
N ASP A 28 15.76 8.48 -19.17
CA ASP A 28 17.01 9.06 -18.70
C ASP A 28 17.65 8.00 -17.80
N THR A 29 18.84 7.55 -18.19
CA THR A 29 19.66 6.66 -17.37
C THR A 29 19.94 7.39 -16.05
N ILE A 30 19.20 7.02 -15.00
CA ILE A 30 19.51 7.43 -13.64
C ILE A 30 20.85 6.77 -13.31
N ASP A 31 21.90 7.57 -13.19
CA ASP A 31 23.22 7.12 -12.76
C ASP A 31 23.05 6.46 -11.38
N ALA A 32 23.54 5.23 -11.22
CA ALA A 32 23.52 4.52 -9.94
C ALA A 32 24.16 5.34 -8.79
N LYS A 33 24.99 6.34 -9.13
CA LYS A 33 25.54 7.30 -8.18
C LYS A 33 24.50 8.29 -7.63
N ASP A 34 23.53 8.75 -8.40
CA ASP A 34 22.48 9.66 -7.93
C ASP A 34 21.53 8.95 -6.94
N TYR A 35 21.20 7.68 -7.22
CA TYR A 35 20.46 6.85 -6.28
C TYR A 35 21.24 6.63 -4.97
N SER A 36 22.57 6.45 -5.07
CA SER A 36 23.43 6.28 -3.88
C SER A 36 23.58 7.56 -3.04
N GLN A 37 23.51 8.75 -3.65
CA GLN A 37 23.61 10.02 -2.93
C GLN A 37 22.32 10.39 -2.20
N GLN A 38 21.13 10.10 -2.77
CA GLN A 38 19.86 10.25 -2.03
C GLN A 38 19.76 9.31 -0.83
N VAL A 39 20.28 8.08 -0.96
CA VAL A 39 20.30 7.10 0.14
C VAL A 39 21.32 7.48 1.23
N GLN A 40 22.34 8.28 0.93
CA GLN A 40 23.35 8.70 1.91
C GLN A 40 22.90 9.83 2.85
N SER A 41 21.80 10.53 2.57
CA SER A 41 21.26 11.58 3.46
C SER A 41 20.15 11.10 4.39
N VAL A 42 19.77 9.83 4.33
CA VAL A 42 18.77 9.27 5.24
C VAL A 42 19.46 8.96 6.56
N ASP A 43 19.13 9.73 7.59
CA ASP A 43 19.66 9.57 8.95
C ASP A 43 19.59 8.09 9.37
N SER A 44 20.59 7.58 10.09
CA SER A 44 20.68 6.15 10.42
C SER A 44 19.49 5.62 11.25
N ALA A 45 18.64 6.53 11.77
CA ALA A 45 17.34 6.26 12.36
C ALA A 45 16.26 5.74 11.39
N TYR A 46 16.46 5.86 10.07
CA TYR A 46 15.54 5.39 9.03
C TYR A 46 15.88 3.99 8.49
N ILE A 47 17.02 3.43 8.89
CA ILE A 47 17.49 2.15 8.39
C ILE A 47 16.67 1.04 9.06
N GLY A 48 15.83 0.38 8.25
CA GLY A 48 15.05 -0.79 8.66
C GLY A 48 13.56 -0.56 8.90
N SER A 49 12.92 0.36 8.18
CA SER A 49 11.46 0.52 8.22
C SER A 49 10.94 1.14 6.91
N TYR A 50 10.06 2.15 6.92
CA TYR A 50 9.64 2.80 5.66
C TYR A 50 10.77 3.68 5.09
N ILE A 51 11.06 3.55 3.79
CA ILE A 51 12.05 4.39 3.07
C ILE A 51 11.31 5.46 2.26
N PRO A 52 11.30 6.72 2.70
CA PRO A 52 10.60 7.78 1.97
C PRO A 52 11.13 7.99 0.56
N SER A 53 10.26 8.38 -0.36
CA SER A 53 10.60 8.85 -1.69
C SER A 53 10.04 10.25 -1.94
N SER A 54 10.42 10.87 -3.07
CA SER A 54 9.80 12.13 -3.50
C SER A 54 8.31 12.00 -3.80
N LEU A 55 7.82 10.80 -4.13
CA LEU A 55 6.41 10.61 -4.43
C LEU A 55 5.53 10.66 -3.17
N ASP A 56 6.10 10.45 -1.98
CA ASP A 56 5.40 10.56 -0.70
C ASP A 56 5.09 12.02 -0.33
N SER A 57 5.94 12.97 -0.72
CA SER A 57 5.73 14.40 -0.46
C SER A 57 5.00 15.13 -1.61
N ASP A 58 5.12 14.62 -2.84
CA ASP A 58 4.66 15.30 -4.06
C ASP A 58 3.47 14.55 -4.71
N ALA A 59 2.47 14.18 -3.91
CA ALA A 59 1.25 13.55 -4.39
C ALA A 59 0.42 14.53 -5.24
N PRO A 60 -0.05 14.13 -6.44
CA PRO A 60 -0.78 15.01 -7.34
C PRO A 60 -2.14 15.36 -6.73
N VAL A 61 -2.56 16.59 -6.96
CA VAL A 61 -3.91 17.05 -6.65
C VAL A 61 -4.79 16.67 -7.84
N TYR A 62 -5.76 15.80 -7.60
CA TYR A 62 -6.71 15.42 -8.64
C TYR A 62 -7.76 16.52 -8.83
N VAL A 63 -7.78 17.14 -10.02
CA VAL A 63 -8.80 18.13 -10.41
C VAL A 63 -9.67 17.49 -11.47
N SER A 64 -10.94 17.23 -11.17
CA SER A 64 -11.85 16.64 -12.16
C SER A 64 -12.34 17.69 -13.16
N ASP A 65 -12.12 17.48 -14.46
CA ASP A 65 -12.60 18.36 -15.54
C ASP A 65 -14.13 18.42 -15.66
N ILE A 66 -14.82 17.42 -15.10
CA ILE A 66 -16.26 17.34 -14.98
C ILE A 66 -16.55 17.00 -13.53
N ALA A 67 -17.34 17.84 -12.84
CA ALA A 67 -17.85 17.56 -11.50
C ALA A 67 -18.89 16.42 -11.55
N THR A 68 -18.49 15.21 -11.94
CA THR A 68 -19.33 14.00 -11.87
C THR A 68 -19.27 13.32 -10.51
N TYR A 69 -18.46 13.83 -9.58
CA TYR A 69 -18.64 13.58 -8.16
C TYR A 69 -19.77 14.47 -7.68
N ALA A 70 -21.02 14.05 -7.89
CA ALA A 70 -22.01 14.30 -6.86
C ALA A 70 -21.32 13.93 -5.55
N GLN A 71 -21.06 14.91 -4.68
CA GLN A 71 -20.53 14.72 -3.34
C GLN A 71 -21.22 13.47 -2.78
N ARG A 72 -20.54 12.32 -2.78
CA ARG A 72 -20.97 11.20 -1.94
C ARG A 72 -21.04 11.85 -0.57
N ASN A 73 -22.18 11.75 0.10
CA ASN A 73 -22.32 12.29 1.45
C ASN A 73 -21.26 11.60 2.32
N VAL A 74 -20.12 12.26 2.50
CA VAL A 74 -19.03 11.77 3.31
C VAL A 74 -19.47 11.99 4.75
N PRO A 75 -19.66 10.94 5.56
CA PRO A 75 -20.05 11.12 6.95
C PRO A 75 -18.93 11.81 7.73
N SER A 76 -19.27 12.44 8.86
CA SER A 76 -18.26 13.03 9.75
C SER A 76 -17.40 11.98 10.44
N ALA A 77 -17.85 10.71 10.50
CA ALA A 77 -17.08 9.60 11.03
C ALA A 77 -17.36 8.31 10.25
N TYR A 78 -16.34 7.45 10.14
CA TYR A 78 -16.41 6.11 9.59
C TYR A 78 -15.25 5.26 10.15
N PRO A 79 -15.45 3.99 10.51
CA PRO A 79 -16.73 3.31 10.65
C PRO A 79 -17.54 3.87 11.85
N GLU A 80 -18.86 3.64 11.87
CA GLU A 80 -19.71 4.06 13.00
C GLU A 80 -19.37 3.31 14.31
N ASP A 81 -19.08 2.00 14.22
CA ASP A 81 -18.63 1.18 15.35
C ASP A 81 -17.17 0.75 15.17
N VAL A 82 -16.26 1.57 15.67
CA VAL A 82 -14.82 1.30 15.68
C VAL A 82 -14.47 0.01 16.44
N SER A 83 -15.23 -0.36 17.47
CA SER A 83 -14.92 -1.53 18.29
C SER A 83 -15.23 -2.84 17.57
N SER A 84 -16.38 -2.92 16.87
CA SER A 84 -16.67 -4.08 16.01
C SER A 84 -15.69 -4.14 14.84
N TYR A 85 -15.45 -2.98 14.20
CA TYR A 85 -14.58 -2.90 13.04
C TYR A 85 -13.15 -3.40 13.33
N LYS A 86 -12.58 -3.05 14.49
CA LYS A 86 -11.26 -3.54 14.93
C LYS A 86 -11.21 -5.05 15.18
N LYS A 87 -12.33 -5.67 15.58
CA LYS A 87 -12.40 -7.13 15.78
C LYS A 87 -12.46 -7.87 14.45
N GLU A 88 -13.16 -7.30 13.48
CA GLU A 88 -13.29 -7.86 12.14
C GLU A 88 -12.01 -7.67 11.31
N HIS A 89 -11.24 -6.62 11.58
CA HIS A 89 -10.01 -6.29 10.86
C HIS A 89 -8.82 -6.13 11.82
N PRO A 90 -8.34 -7.23 12.42
CA PRO A 90 -7.23 -7.16 13.37
C PRO A 90 -5.94 -6.68 12.68
N SER A 91 -5.10 -5.97 13.45
CA SER A 91 -3.69 -5.79 13.09
C SER A 91 -2.99 -7.15 13.11
N ARG A 92 -1.98 -7.29 12.24
CA ARG A 92 -1.07 -8.44 12.20
C ARG A 92 0.13 -8.12 13.11
N ASN A 93 1.30 -8.64 12.79
CA ASN A 93 2.51 -8.32 13.55
C ASN A 93 3.77 -8.45 12.68
N GLN A 94 4.36 -7.31 12.33
CA GLN A 94 5.61 -7.28 11.55
C GLN A 94 6.85 -7.70 12.34
N ASN A 95 6.80 -7.68 13.68
CA ASN A 95 7.98 -7.87 14.51
C ASN A 95 8.66 -9.22 14.22
N PRO A 96 10.01 -9.27 14.20
CA PRO A 96 10.93 -8.20 14.58
C PRO A 96 11.42 -7.32 13.41
N TYR A 97 10.88 -7.48 12.20
CA TYR A 97 11.51 -6.98 10.98
C TYR A 97 11.01 -5.59 10.54
N GLY A 98 11.85 -4.92 9.73
CA GLY A 98 11.58 -3.65 9.06
C GLY A 98 10.64 -3.70 7.85
N THR A 99 9.44 -4.27 8.03
CA THR A 99 8.56 -4.69 6.91
C THR A 99 7.19 -3.99 6.89
N CYS A 100 7.00 -2.91 7.66
CA CYS A 100 5.76 -2.13 7.73
C CYS A 100 5.14 -1.79 6.36
N TRP A 101 5.99 -1.48 5.37
CA TRP A 101 5.60 -1.19 4.00
C TRP A 101 4.87 -2.35 3.33
N ALA A 102 5.27 -3.60 3.60
CA ALA A 102 4.65 -4.79 3.04
C ALA A 102 3.31 -5.08 3.74
N PHE A 103 3.27 -4.99 5.08
CA PHE A 103 2.02 -5.14 5.87
C PHE A 103 0.96 -4.14 5.46
N SER A 104 1.35 -2.87 5.31
CA SER A 104 0.41 -1.85 4.85
C SER A 104 -0.04 -2.13 3.41
N SER A 105 0.89 -2.49 2.51
CA SER A 105 0.54 -2.74 1.10
C SER A 105 -0.38 -3.94 0.90
N ILE A 106 -0.08 -5.07 1.55
CA ILE A 106 -0.91 -6.28 1.49
C ILE A 106 -2.26 -6.04 2.19
N GLY A 107 -2.25 -5.34 3.32
CA GLY A 107 -3.50 -4.95 3.98
C GLY A 107 -4.40 -4.07 3.10
N LEU A 108 -3.84 -3.20 2.24
CA LEU A 108 -4.63 -2.45 1.25
C LEU A 108 -5.32 -3.38 0.23
N GLU A 109 -4.63 -4.43 -0.23
CA GLU A 109 -5.24 -5.42 -1.11
C GLU A 109 -6.35 -6.20 -0.40
N GLU A 110 -6.12 -6.65 0.84
CA GLU A 110 -7.14 -7.31 1.66
C GLU A 110 -8.40 -6.44 1.78
N PHE A 111 -8.24 -5.17 2.14
CA PHE A 111 -9.35 -4.25 2.37
C PHE A 111 -10.10 -3.90 1.08
N ASP A 112 -9.41 -3.77 -0.05
CA ASP A 112 -10.05 -3.54 -1.34
C ASP A 112 -10.82 -4.79 -1.82
N LEU A 113 -10.29 -5.99 -1.59
CA LEU A 113 -10.99 -7.25 -1.86
C LEU A 113 -12.25 -7.40 -1.00
N ILE A 114 -12.18 -7.01 0.28
CA ILE A 114 -13.33 -6.99 1.21
C ILE A 114 -14.36 -5.96 0.74
N ALA A 115 -13.94 -4.73 0.44
CA ALA A 115 -14.83 -3.65 0.01
C ALA A 115 -15.57 -3.98 -1.29
N LYS A 116 -14.93 -4.74 -2.19
CA LYS A 116 -15.53 -5.25 -3.44
C LYS A 116 -16.38 -6.52 -3.27
N GLY A 117 -16.46 -7.07 -2.05
CA GLY A 117 -17.17 -8.32 -1.77
C GLY A 117 -16.56 -9.55 -2.43
N GLN A 118 -15.27 -9.49 -2.80
CA GLN A 118 -14.53 -10.58 -3.43
C GLN A 118 -13.92 -11.55 -2.42
N ARG A 119 -13.73 -11.06 -1.19
CA ARG A 119 -13.32 -11.82 -0.01
C ARG A 119 -14.11 -11.33 1.20
N ASP A 120 -14.19 -12.17 2.22
CA ASP A 120 -14.67 -11.75 3.54
C ASP A 120 -13.50 -11.32 4.44
N SER A 121 -13.81 -10.85 5.65
CA SER A 121 -12.83 -10.32 6.59
C SER A 121 -11.84 -11.36 7.15
N SER A 122 -11.98 -12.64 6.78
CA SER A 122 -11.00 -13.69 7.13
C SER A 122 -9.84 -13.80 6.16
N VAL A 123 -9.83 -13.02 5.06
CA VAL A 123 -8.70 -12.98 4.13
C VAL A 123 -7.39 -12.68 4.87
N ASP A 124 -6.35 -13.42 4.51
CA ASP A 124 -5.01 -13.31 5.10
C ASP A 124 -4.01 -13.56 3.98
N LEU A 125 -3.40 -12.49 3.48
CA LEU A 125 -2.47 -12.51 2.36
C LEU A 125 -1.03 -12.38 2.85
N SER A 126 -0.08 -12.99 2.13
CA SER A 126 1.31 -13.09 2.58
C SER A 126 2.12 -11.82 2.33
N GLU A 127 2.54 -11.14 3.40
CA GLU A 127 3.57 -10.11 3.31
C GLU A 127 4.93 -10.67 2.90
N LEU A 128 5.27 -11.87 3.37
CA LEU A 128 6.58 -12.48 3.11
C LEU A 128 6.82 -12.74 1.62
N GLN A 129 5.77 -13.11 0.90
CA GLN A 129 5.85 -13.27 -0.55
C GLN A 129 6.22 -11.95 -1.24
N LEU A 130 5.53 -10.86 -0.89
CA LEU A 130 5.79 -9.53 -1.45
C LEU A 130 7.21 -9.05 -1.11
N ILE A 131 7.62 -9.23 0.16
CA ILE A 131 8.96 -8.87 0.62
C ILE A 131 10.02 -9.64 -0.18
N HIS A 132 9.88 -10.96 -0.28
CA HIS A 132 10.86 -11.80 -0.96
C HIS A 132 11.04 -11.39 -2.42
N PHE A 133 9.95 -11.31 -3.19
CA PHE A 133 10.03 -11.04 -4.63
C PHE A 133 10.35 -9.58 -4.96
N THR A 134 10.09 -8.64 -4.05
CA THR A 134 10.62 -7.27 -4.18
C THR A 134 12.15 -7.28 -4.29
N PHE A 135 12.82 -8.09 -3.47
CA PHE A 135 14.28 -8.19 -3.42
C PHE A 135 14.88 -9.31 -4.29
N ASN A 136 14.08 -10.26 -4.72
CA ASN A 136 14.49 -11.44 -5.50
C ASN A 136 13.49 -11.69 -6.62
N SER A 137 13.55 -10.90 -7.70
CA SER A 137 12.62 -11.02 -8.82
C SER A 137 12.74 -12.35 -9.57
N VAL A 138 11.62 -12.81 -10.10
CA VAL A 138 11.55 -13.91 -11.06
C VAL A 138 11.13 -13.35 -12.42
N ILE A 139 11.76 -13.82 -13.49
CA ILE A 139 11.36 -13.46 -14.87
C ILE A 139 9.93 -13.95 -15.07
N ASP A 140 9.05 -13.08 -15.56
CA ASP A 140 7.67 -13.46 -15.83
C ASP A 140 7.60 -14.64 -16.84
N PRO A 141 6.60 -15.53 -16.74
CA PRO A 141 6.49 -16.70 -17.61
C PRO A 141 6.36 -16.35 -19.11
N LEU A 142 5.94 -15.13 -19.45
CA LEU A 142 5.83 -14.66 -20.83
C LEU A 142 7.13 -14.02 -21.35
N GLY A 143 8.12 -13.81 -20.47
CA GLY A 143 9.42 -13.22 -20.76
C GLY A 143 9.43 -11.70 -21.00
N GLY A 144 8.33 -11.01 -20.67
CA GLY A 144 8.20 -9.55 -20.79
C GLY A 144 9.15 -8.73 -19.91
N THR A 145 9.64 -9.30 -18.81
CA THR A 145 10.60 -8.70 -17.87
C THR A 145 12.02 -9.26 -18.06
N LYS A 146 12.30 -9.92 -19.18
CA LYS A 146 13.64 -10.46 -19.45
C LYS A 146 14.67 -9.33 -19.49
N GLY A 147 15.61 -9.36 -18.55
CA GLY A 147 16.65 -8.34 -18.39
C GLY A 147 16.40 -7.39 -17.23
N ASP A 148 15.15 -7.31 -16.76
CA ASP A 148 14.78 -6.58 -15.56
C ASP A 148 14.84 -7.54 -14.37
N TYR A 149 15.69 -7.24 -13.39
CA TYR A 149 15.77 -8.05 -12.18
C TYR A 149 16.14 -7.23 -10.95
N SER A 150 15.65 -7.68 -9.81
CA SER A 150 16.18 -7.37 -8.49
C SER A 150 16.75 -8.66 -7.89
N LYS A 151 17.99 -8.60 -7.39
CA LYS A 151 18.58 -9.72 -6.66
C LYS A 151 19.32 -9.20 -5.45
N TYR A 152 18.94 -9.70 -4.28
CA TYR A 152 19.63 -9.42 -3.05
C TYR A 152 20.74 -10.46 -2.82
N TYR A 153 21.96 -9.98 -2.61
CA TYR A 153 23.13 -10.81 -2.38
C TYR A 153 23.56 -10.70 -0.91
N ASN A 154 23.11 -11.65 -0.09
CA ASN A 154 23.40 -11.69 1.35
C ASN A 154 24.91 -11.60 1.65
N ASN A 155 25.77 -12.14 0.79
CA ASN A 155 27.22 -12.12 0.99
C ASN A 155 27.87 -10.72 0.81
N ASN A 156 27.14 -9.76 0.24
CA ASN A 156 27.65 -8.42 -0.07
C ASN A 156 27.28 -7.37 1.00
N THR A 157 26.55 -7.76 2.05
CA THR A 157 26.03 -6.86 3.08
C THR A 157 25.76 -7.61 4.37
N ASN A 158 25.91 -6.93 5.51
CA ASN A 158 25.56 -7.49 6.82
C ASN A 158 24.09 -7.25 7.20
N MET A 159 23.32 -6.58 6.34
CA MET A 159 21.92 -6.27 6.54
C MET A 159 21.03 -7.31 5.85
N SER A 160 20.05 -7.85 6.56
CA SER A 160 19.01 -8.69 5.93
C SER A 160 18.08 -7.83 5.07
N TYR A 161 17.56 -8.36 3.97
CA TYR A 161 16.51 -7.63 3.22
C TYR A 161 15.22 -7.47 4.05
N LEU A 162 15.02 -8.30 5.08
CA LEU A 162 13.93 -8.15 6.04
C LEU A 162 14.10 -6.88 6.89
N GLU A 163 15.34 -6.41 7.06
CA GLU A 163 15.70 -5.21 7.83
C GLU A 163 16.09 -4.03 6.92
N LYS A 164 15.90 -4.15 5.62
CA LYS A 164 16.29 -3.09 4.69
C LYS A 164 15.24 -1.99 4.60
N GLY A 165 13.98 -2.33 4.87
CA GLY A 165 12.87 -1.42 4.63
C GLY A 165 12.42 -1.38 3.17
N GLY A 166 11.38 -0.60 2.92
CA GLY A 166 10.75 -0.44 1.61
C GLY A 166 9.69 0.65 1.64
N ASN A 167 8.90 0.75 0.57
CA ASN A 167 7.84 1.74 0.46
C ASN A 167 6.71 1.28 -0.46
N TYR A 168 5.65 2.09 -0.60
CA TYR A 168 4.53 1.75 -1.47
C TYR A 168 4.93 1.63 -2.94
N GLU A 169 5.94 2.36 -3.40
CA GLU A 169 6.44 2.22 -4.78
C GLU A 169 7.09 0.86 -5.02
N TYR A 170 7.82 0.33 -4.04
CA TYR A 170 8.41 -1.01 -4.13
C TYR A 170 7.32 -2.06 -4.26
N ALA A 171 6.27 -1.94 -3.45
CA ALA A 171 5.12 -2.83 -3.51
C ALA A 171 4.40 -2.71 -4.86
N VAL A 172 4.00 -1.50 -5.28
CA VAL A 172 3.30 -1.26 -6.56
C VAL A 172 4.14 -1.73 -7.74
N LYS A 173 5.46 -1.48 -7.75
CA LYS A 173 6.35 -1.98 -8.81
C LYS A 173 6.30 -3.50 -8.91
N ARG A 174 6.34 -4.22 -7.79
CA ARG A 174 6.32 -5.68 -7.78
C ARG A 174 4.94 -6.22 -8.19
N LEU A 175 3.88 -5.73 -7.55
CA LEU A 175 2.51 -6.20 -7.74
C LEU A 175 1.97 -5.88 -9.14
N SER A 176 2.39 -4.76 -9.75
CA SER A 176 2.00 -4.38 -11.12
C SER A 176 2.60 -5.28 -12.21
N GLN A 177 3.62 -6.08 -11.89
CA GLN A 177 4.14 -7.14 -12.77
C GLN A 177 3.32 -8.43 -12.67
N TRP A 178 2.19 -8.39 -11.94
CA TRP A 178 1.38 -9.55 -11.58
C TRP A 178 2.20 -10.62 -10.86
N VAL A 179 3.18 -10.18 -10.07
CA VAL A 179 3.63 -11.00 -8.94
C VAL A 179 2.55 -10.89 -7.87
N GLY A 180 1.48 -11.66 -8.04
CA GLY A 180 0.24 -11.52 -7.29
C GLY A 180 0.39 -11.94 -5.83
N ALA A 181 -0.52 -11.45 -4.99
CA ALA A 181 -0.57 -11.85 -3.59
C ALA A 181 -0.99 -13.31 -3.48
N VAL A 182 -0.36 -14.03 -2.55
CA VAL A 182 -0.66 -15.42 -2.20
C VAL A 182 -1.27 -15.45 -0.79
N ASN A 183 -1.90 -16.56 -0.38
CA ASN A 183 -2.39 -16.66 1.00
C ASN A 183 -1.22 -16.74 1.99
N GLU A 184 -1.42 -16.17 3.18
CA GLU A 184 -0.46 -16.31 4.29
C GLU A 184 -0.21 -17.78 4.65
N SER A 185 -1.19 -18.68 4.46
CA SER A 185 -1.00 -20.13 4.68
C SER A 185 -0.05 -20.80 3.69
N ASP A 186 0.17 -20.21 2.52
CA ASP A 186 1.04 -20.75 1.48
C ASP A 186 2.49 -20.27 1.65
N VAL A 187 2.67 -19.03 2.12
CA VAL A 187 3.97 -18.41 2.41
C VAL A 187 3.88 -17.67 3.76
N PRO A 188 3.97 -18.38 4.90
CA PRO A 188 3.76 -17.77 6.21
C PRO A 188 4.85 -16.78 6.57
N TYR A 189 4.48 -15.61 7.09
CA TYR A 189 5.41 -14.62 7.62
C TYR A 189 6.29 -15.18 8.76
N ALA A 190 5.78 -16.14 9.52
CA ALA A 190 6.56 -16.87 10.53
C ALA A 190 7.81 -17.57 9.96
N ASP A 191 7.83 -17.87 8.65
CA ASP A 191 8.96 -18.49 7.97
C ASP A 191 9.94 -17.47 7.38
N ALA A 192 9.80 -16.18 7.68
CA ALA A 192 10.62 -15.10 7.11
C ALA A 192 12.12 -15.37 7.21
N GLN A 193 12.60 -15.84 8.37
CA GLN A 193 14.02 -16.18 8.55
C GLN A 193 14.45 -17.37 7.69
N THR A 194 13.60 -18.38 7.55
CA THR A 194 13.84 -19.57 6.72
C THR A 194 13.92 -19.19 5.25
N VAL A 195 12.95 -18.38 4.78
CA VAL A 195 12.91 -17.86 3.40
C VAL A 195 14.10 -16.95 3.11
N TYR A 196 14.52 -16.12 4.07
CA TYR A 196 15.74 -15.31 3.92
C TYR A 196 17.00 -16.16 3.72
N ASN A 197 17.12 -17.27 4.46
CA ASN A 197 18.28 -18.16 4.39
C ASN A 197 18.28 -19.04 3.13
N ASN A 198 17.12 -19.55 2.72
CA ASN A 198 17.00 -20.62 1.73
C ASN A 198 16.40 -20.17 0.39
N GLY A 199 15.82 -18.97 0.35
CA GLY A 199 14.99 -18.49 -0.75
C GLY A 199 13.53 -18.95 -0.65
N LEU A 200 12.71 -18.45 -1.56
CA LEU A 200 11.33 -18.87 -1.78
C LEU A 200 11.22 -19.54 -3.16
N ASP A 201 10.35 -20.53 -3.30
CA ASP A 201 10.10 -21.17 -4.59
C ASP A 201 9.46 -20.17 -5.57
N ASN A 202 9.99 -20.11 -6.79
CA ASN A 202 9.55 -19.19 -7.84
C ASN A 202 8.06 -19.35 -8.20
N LYS A 203 7.45 -20.51 -7.96
CA LYS A 203 6.01 -20.72 -8.21
C LYS A 203 5.13 -19.73 -7.44
N TYR A 204 5.59 -19.25 -6.28
CA TYR A 204 4.86 -18.25 -5.49
C TYR A 204 4.89 -16.85 -6.09
N ALA A 205 5.64 -16.64 -7.18
CA ALA A 205 5.60 -15.38 -7.92
C ALA A 205 4.39 -15.30 -8.85
N TYR A 206 4.01 -16.39 -9.55
CA TYR A 206 3.04 -16.34 -10.65
C TYR A 206 2.03 -17.51 -10.72
N ASP A 207 2.25 -18.60 -9.97
CA ASP A 207 1.44 -19.83 -10.11
C ASP A 207 0.48 -20.06 -8.92
N TYR A 208 0.62 -19.30 -7.84
CA TYR A 208 -0.11 -19.46 -6.57
C TYR A 208 -0.86 -18.19 -6.12
N ASP A 209 -0.89 -17.16 -6.97
CA ASP A 209 -1.61 -15.93 -6.65
C ASP A 209 -3.12 -16.17 -6.49
N VAL A 210 -3.72 -15.35 -5.63
CA VAL A 210 -5.15 -15.31 -5.37
C VAL A 210 -5.75 -13.94 -5.67
N ALA A 211 -4.90 -12.95 -5.93
CA ALA A 211 -5.26 -11.58 -6.29
C ALA A 211 -4.15 -10.91 -7.10
N HIS A 212 -4.55 -9.97 -7.97
CA HIS A 212 -3.64 -9.19 -8.81
C HIS A 212 -3.97 -7.71 -8.77
N LEU A 213 -2.94 -6.89 -8.54
CA LEU A 213 -3.06 -5.45 -8.66
C LEU A 213 -3.38 -5.05 -10.11
N GLN A 214 -4.52 -4.38 -10.29
CA GLN A 214 -4.95 -3.86 -11.59
C GLN A 214 -4.71 -2.35 -11.71
N ASN A 215 -4.86 -1.61 -10.62
CA ASN A 215 -4.67 -0.16 -10.58
C ASN A 215 -4.11 0.25 -9.23
N ALA A 216 -3.23 1.26 -9.22
CA ALA A 216 -2.79 1.94 -8.02
C ALA A 216 -3.03 3.44 -8.18
N TYR A 217 -3.59 4.07 -7.16
CA TYR A 217 -3.88 5.49 -7.15
C TYR A 217 -3.04 6.20 -6.09
N ARG A 218 -2.60 7.41 -6.43
CA ARG A 218 -1.91 8.29 -5.49
C ARG A 218 -2.77 9.53 -5.30
N ILE A 219 -3.06 9.85 -4.04
CA ILE A 219 -3.96 10.93 -3.66
C ILE A 219 -3.30 11.82 -2.61
N ASN A 220 -3.61 13.11 -2.62
CA ASN A 220 -3.02 14.07 -1.69
C ASN A 220 -3.87 14.18 -0.41
N VAL A 221 -3.41 13.56 0.68
CA VAL A 221 -4.14 13.58 1.98
C VAL A 221 -4.27 14.97 2.59
N LYS A 222 -3.30 15.85 2.32
CA LYS A 222 -3.26 17.21 2.90
C LYS A 222 -4.22 18.16 2.19
N GLU A 223 -4.26 18.09 0.87
CA GLU A 223 -5.06 19.00 0.04
C GLU A 223 -6.44 18.44 -0.30
N GLN A 224 -6.63 17.12 -0.20
CA GLN A 224 -7.87 16.44 -0.61
C GLN A 224 -8.36 15.39 0.42
N PRO A 225 -8.54 15.75 1.71
CA PRO A 225 -8.97 14.81 2.74
C PRO A 225 -10.33 14.16 2.43
N ASP A 226 -11.27 14.88 1.81
CA ASP A 226 -12.56 14.31 1.41
C ASP A 226 -12.44 13.25 0.32
N VAL A 227 -11.46 13.39 -0.58
CA VAL A 227 -11.15 12.35 -1.59
C VAL A 227 -10.59 11.12 -0.88
N VAL A 228 -9.70 11.29 0.10
CA VAL A 228 -9.19 10.17 0.93
C VAL A 228 -10.35 9.44 1.61
N LYS A 229 -11.27 10.16 2.25
CA LYS A 229 -12.47 9.57 2.88
C LYS A 229 -13.30 8.76 1.88
N GLN A 230 -13.51 9.29 0.68
CA GLN A 230 -14.23 8.56 -0.38
C GLN A 230 -13.49 7.29 -0.82
N GLN A 231 -12.16 7.34 -0.94
CA GLN A 231 -11.35 6.18 -1.31
C GLN A 231 -11.37 5.12 -0.20
N ILE A 232 -11.36 5.50 1.08
CA ILE A 232 -11.56 4.57 2.20
C ILE A 232 -12.93 3.89 2.12
N MET A 233 -13.99 4.63 1.81
CA MET A 233 -15.34 4.05 1.67
C MET A 233 -15.47 3.11 0.47
N GLU A 234 -14.71 3.34 -0.61
CA GLU A 234 -14.81 2.57 -1.85
C GLU A 234 -13.85 1.38 -1.91
N HIS A 235 -12.64 1.54 -1.36
CA HIS A 235 -11.54 0.60 -1.42
C HIS A 235 -11.17 0.04 -0.03
N GLY A 236 -11.93 0.38 1.01
CA GLY A 236 -11.72 -0.07 2.38
C GLY A 236 -10.62 0.69 3.13
N ALA A 237 -9.53 1.09 2.46
CA ALA A 237 -8.40 1.75 3.11
C ALA A 237 -7.55 2.59 2.13
N VAL A 238 -6.71 3.46 2.70
CA VAL A 238 -5.68 4.23 1.99
C VAL A 238 -4.34 4.07 2.70
N GLY A 239 -3.28 3.78 1.95
CA GLY A 239 -1.92 3.71 2.49
C GLY A 239 -1.40 5.10 2.82
N ALA A 240 -0.80 5.25 3.99
CA ALA A 240 -0.09 6.44 4.40
C ALA A 240 1.27 6.08 4.99
N SER A 241 2.22 7.00 4.86
CA SER A 241 3.49 6.95 5.59
C SER A 241 3.62 8.16 6.50
N TYR A 242 4.29 7.98 7.63
CA TYR A 242 4.64 9.09 8.51
C TYR A 242 5.99 8.81 9.17
N THR A 243 6.60 9.86 9.70
CA THR A 243 7.77 9.71 10.55
C THR A 243 7.28 9.48 11.97
N HIS A 244 7.57 8.31 12.52
CA HIS A 244 7.16 7.95 13.86
C HIS A 244 8.11 8.54 14.90
N TYR A 245 7.56 9.32 15.83
CA TYR A 245 8.29 9.88 16.97
C TYR A 245 7.64 9.43 18.29
N TYR A 246 8.39 8.82 19.21
CA TYR A 246 7.84 8.35 20.49
C TYR A 246 7.16 9.47 21.29
N ALA A 247 7.66 10.70 21.19
CA ALA A 247 7.05 11.85 21.87
C ALA A 247 5.66 12.25 21.32
N GLY A 248 5.29 11.76 20.13
CA GLY A 248 3.98 11.96 19.52
C GLY A 248 2.91 10.97 19.99
N GLU A 249 3.29 9.90 20.69
CA GLU A 249 2.39 8.83 21.11
C GLU A 249 1.64 9.15 22.41
N ASN A 250 0.41 8.66 22.48
CA ASN A 250 -0.36 8.56 23.72
C ASN A 250 -0.97 7.16 23.81
N HIS A 251 -0.45 6.33 24.72
CA HIS A 251 -0.91 4.96 24.93
C HIS A 251 -2.22 4.83 25.73
N LEU A 252 -2.65 5.90 26.43
CA LEU A 252 -3.92 5.85 27.19
C LEU A 252 -5.11 5.82 26.23
N ASN A 253 -5.04 6.64 25.16
CA ASN A 253 -6.12 6.77 24.19
C ASN A 253 -5.76 6.18 22.81
N ASN A 254 -4.57 5.58 22.66
CA ASN A 254 -4.06 5.04 21.40
C ASN A 254 -4.10 6.07 20.25
N SER A 255 -3.62 7.28 20.52
CA SER A 255 -3.59 8.38 19.57
C SER A 255 -2.16 8.83 19.31
N TYR A 256 -1.91 9.32 18.09
CA TYR A 256 -0.62 9.84 17.68
C TYR A 256 -0.79 11.20 17.00
N TYR A 257 0.06 12.15 17.37
CA TYR A 257 0.20 13.41 16.65
C TYR A 257 1.64 13.90 16.76
N ASP A 258 2.27 14.19 15.64
CA ASP A 258 3.53 14.92 15.59
C ASP A 258 3.30 16.39 15.18
N MET A 259 4.21 17.25 15.61
CA MET A 259 4.21 18.66 15.27
C MET A 259 5.57 19.08 14.77
N GLN A 260 5.59 20.13 13.94
CA GLN A 260 6.84 20.70 13.45
C GLN A 260 7.78 21.05 14.61
N GLY A 261 9.00 20.48 14.61
CA GLY A 261 10.00 20.70 15.65
C GLY A 261 10.02 19.69 16.79
N ILE A 262 9.22 18.61 16.72
CA ILE A 262 9.41 17.46 17.60
C ILE A 262 10.79 16.81 17.31
N VAL A 263 11.61 16.63 18.34
CA VAL A 263 12.90 15.96 18.23
C VAL A 263 12.91 14.81 19.22
N SER A 264 12.71 13.60 18.73
CA SER A 264 12.87 12.37 19.50
C SER A 264 13.37 11.26 18.58
N SER A 265 13.88 10.16 19.16
CA SER A 265 14.20 8.98 18.36
C SER A 265 12.93 8.49 17.65
N GLY A 266 13.11 7.96 16.45
CA GLY A 266 12.01 7.65 15.56
C GLY A 266 12.49 6.94 14.30
N GLY A 267 11.55 6.65 13.40
CA GLY A 267 11.84 6.04 12.11
C GLY A 267 10.68 6.21 11.15
N GLY A 268 10.92 5.96 9.85
CA GLY A 268 9.85 5.95 8.88
C GLY A 268 8.88 4.81 9.16
N HIS A 269 7.57 5.03 9.00
CA HIS A 269 6.57 3.98 9.20
C HIS A 269 5.46 4.04 8.14
N ALA A 270 4.91 2.89 7.80
CA ALA A 270 3.78 2.74 6.89
C ALA A 270 2.57 2.17 7.63
N VAL A 271 1.41 2.74 7.36
CA VAL A 271 0.15 2.36 7.98
C VAL A 271 -1.00 2.49 7.00
N MET A 272 -2.14 1.89 7.34
CA MET A 272 -3.38 2.06 6.61
C MET A 272 -4.31 3.02 7.35
N ILE A 273 -4.82 4.02 6.64
CA ILE A 273 -5.98 4.78 7.06
C ILE A 273 -7.21 3.97 6.69
N VAL A 274 -7.99 3.57 7.68
CA VAL A 274 -9.18 2.70 7.52
C VAL A 274 -10.47 3.41 7.92
N GLY A 275 -10.37 4.67 8.35
CA GLY A 275 -11.50 5.45 8.81
C GLY A 275 -11.10 6.83 9.32
N TRP A 276 -12.06 7.56 9.86
CA TRP A 276 -11.89 8.89 10.46
C TRP A 276 -13.00 9.20 11.46
N ASP A 277 -12.76 10.21 12.28
CA ASP A 277 -13.76 10.89 13.10
C ASP A 277 -13.38 12.38 13.17
N ASP A 278 -14.15 13.23 12.49
CA ASP A 278 -13.93 14.68 12.41
C ASP A 278 -14.11 15.37 13.77
N ASP A 279 -14.81 14.75 14.70
CA ASP A 279 -15.08 15.27 16.04
C ASP A 279 -14.19 14.63 17.12
N TYR A 280 -13.28 13.72 16.76
CA TYR A 280 -12.38 13.07 17.71
C TYR A 280 -11.62 14.12 18.52
N SER A 281 -11.82 14.09 19.84
CA SER A 281 -11.35 15.17 20.71
C SER A 281 -9.84 15.31 20.67
N LYS A 282 -9.36 16.53 20.45
CA LYS A 282 -7.94 16.88 20.59
C LYS A 282 -7.38 16.61 21.99
N ASP A 283 -8.24 16.51 23.00
CA ASP A 283 -7.85 16.19 24.38
C ASP A 283 -7.45 14.71 24.57
N ASN A 284 -7.72 13.86 23.57
CA ASN A 284 -7.29 12.48 23.60
C ASN A 284 -5.79 12.32 23.28
N PHE A 285 -5.16 13.31 22.64
CA PHE A 285 -3.73 13.28 22.29
C PHE A 285 -2.84 13.63 23.48
N ALA A 286 -1.53 13.36 23.36
CA ALA A 286 -0.57 13.72 24.39
C ALA A 286 -0.56 15.24 24.61
N THR A 287 -0.43 15.66 25.87
CA THR A 287 -0.44 17.09 26.23
C THR A 287 0.72 17.86 25.61
N THR A 288 1.84 17.18 25.37
CA THR A 288 3.05 17.72 24.72
C THR A 288 2.90 17.89 23.21
N THR A 289 2.01 17.12 22.58
CA THR A 289 1.80 17.09 21.12
C THR A 289 0.30 17.10 20.83
N LYS A 290 -0.33 18.23 21.19
CA LYS A 290 -1.77 18.39 21.08
C LYS A 290 -2.17 19.12 19.79
N PRO A 291 -3.09 18.59 18.97
CA PRO A 291 -3.57 19.29 17.79
C PRO A 291 -4.42 20.51 18.17
N SER A 292 -4.51 21.48 17.25
CA SER A 292 -5.27 22.72 17.47
C SER A 292 -6.79 22.51 17.42
N ASN A 293 -7.24 21.56 16.61
CA ASN A 293 -8.64 21.23 16.35
C ASN A 293 -8.90 19.73 16.63
N ASN A 294 -10.17 19.39 16.79
CA ASN A 294 -10.62 17.99 16.77
C ASN A 294 -10.46 17.41 15.36
N GLY A 295 -10.54 16.08 15.28
CA GLY A 295 -10.43 15.34 14.04
C GLY A 295 -9.26 14.36 14.08
N ALA A 296 -9.52 13.11 13.72
CA ALA A 296 -8.48 12.09 13.62
C ALA A 296 -8.77 11.08 12.52
N TRP A 297 -7.70 10.57 11.93
CA TRP A 297 -7.75 9.36 11.10
C TRP A 297 -7.71 8.12 12.00
N LEU A 298 -8.52 7.11 11.67
CA LEU A 298 -8.42 5.79 12.26
C LEU A 298 -7.39 4.96 11.49
N ILE A 299 -6.40 4.46 12.21
CA ILE A 299 -5.26 3.76 11.64
C ILE A 299 -5.31 2.27 11.98
N ARG A 300 -5.12 1.41 10.98
CA ARG A 300 -4.69 0.00 11.18
C ARG A 300 -3.18 -0.04 11.05
N ASN A 301 -2.52 -0.43 12.13
CA ASN A 301 -1.08 -0.68 12.13
C ASN A 301 -0.78 -2.12 11.69
N SER A 302 0.50 -2.41 11.44
CA SER A 302 1.02 -3.73 11.11
C SER A 302 0.78 -4.73 12.20
#